data_AF-A0A367F2P9-F1
#
_entry.id   AF-A0A367F2P9-F1
#
_cell.length_a   1.000
_cell.length_b   1.000
_cell.length_c   1.000
_cell.angle_alpha   90.00
_cell.angle_beta   90.00
_cell.angle_gamma   90.00
#
_symmetry.space_group_name_H-M   'P 1'
#
loop_
_entity.id
_entity.type
_entity.pdbx_description
1 polymer ?
#
loop_
_entity_poly.entity_id
_entity_poly.type
_entity_poly.pdbx_seq_one_letter_code
_entity_poly.pdbx_strand_id
1 'polypeptide(L)' 'MRAQLRRLIEIGAGPNVAIRIVPFRTGAHAAIEGPFVLLCFPEEHAPDVAYVEGAMGDLYSESVEEVQR' A
#
# COMPACT_ATOMS: atom_id res chain seq x y z
N MET A 1 25.24 -1.32 0.05
CA MET A 1 23.83 -1.78 -0.03
C MET A 1 23.62 -3.28 -0.32
N ARG A 2 24.64 -4.09 -0.65
CA ARG A 2 24.46 -5.54 -0.94
C ARG A 2 23.71 -6.32 0.16
N ALA A 3 24.10 -6.12 1.43
CA ALA A 3 23.47 -6.82 2.55
C ALA A 3 21.99 -6.43 2.73
N GLN A 4 21.66 -5.14 2.57
CA GLN A 4 20.28 -4.64 2.67
C GLN A 4 19.39 -5.23 1.57
N LEU A 5 19.87 -5.25 0.32
CA LEU A 5 19.12 -5.84 -0.80
C LEU A 5 18.91 -7.35 -0.61
N ARG A 6 19.91 -8.07 -0.09
CA ARG A 6 19.76 -9.49 0.25
C ARG A 6 18.67 -9.69 1.31
N ARG A 7 18.64 -8.84 2.34
CA ARG A 7 17.60 -8.89 3.36
C ARG A 7 16.20 -8.65 2.78
N LEU A 8 16.05 -7.71 1.84
CA LEU A 8 14.78 -7.48 1.14
C LEU A 8 14.32 -8.72 0.37
N ILE A 9 15.23 -9.40 -0.35
CA ILE A 9 14.92 -10.63 -1.07
C ILE A 9 14.46 -11.74 -0.10
N GLU A 10 15.16 -11.90 1.03
CA GLU A 10 14.81 -12.90 2.05
C GLU A 10 13.42 -12.66 2.63
N ILE A 11 13.08 -11.43 3.02
CA ILE A 11 11.75 -11.15 3.58
C ILE A 11 10.65 -11.22 2.52
N GLY A 12 10.95 -10.86 1.28
CA GLY A 12 10.01 -10.92 0.15
C GLY A 12 9.66 -12.35 -0.28
N ALA A 13 10.35 -13.37 0.24
CA ALA A 13 9.97 -14.78 0.04
C ALA A 13 8.80 -15.22 0.95
N GLY A 14 8.38 -14.39 1.91
CA GLY A 14 7.23 -14.66 2.76
C GLY A 14 5.91 -14.51 2.01
N PRO A 15 4.87 -15.30 2.34
CA PRO A 15 3.59 -15.29 1.61
C PRO A 15 2.78 -13.99 1.79
N ASN A 16 3.13 -13.17 2.78
CA ASN A 16 2.45 -11.94 3.15
C ASN A 16 3.28 -10.68 2.88
N VAL A 17 4.38 -10.79 2.13
CA VAL A 17 5.28 -9.66 1.83
C VAL A 17 5.48 -9.55 0.33
N ALA A 18 5.03 -8.45 -0.25
CA ALA A 18 5.29 -8.11 -1.65
C ALA A 18 6.21 -6.88 -1.72
N ILE A 19 7.31 -6.99 -2.47
CA ILE A 19 8.22 -5.87 -2.72
C ILE A 19 8.05 -5.44 -4.17
N ARG A 20 7.69 -4.17 -4.38
CA ARG A 20 7.48 -3.58 -5.70
C ARG A 20 8.42 -2.41 -5.91
N ILE A 21 8.92 -2.25 -7.13
CA ILE A 21 9.80 -1.15 -7.51
C ILE A 21 8.98 -0.15 -8.32
N VAL A 22 8.89 1.08 -7.85
CA VAL A 22 8.25 2.18 -8.58
C VAL A 22 9.34 2.96 -9.33
N PRO A 23 9.32 3.00 -10.67
CA PRO A 23 10.28 3.80 -11.44
C PRO A 23 10.17 5.29 -11.13
N PHE A 24 11.29 6.00 -11.12
CA PHE A 24 11.30 7.46 -10.88
C PHE A 24 10.43 8.26 -11.86
N ARG A 25 10.28 7.78 -13.10
CA ARG A 25 9.45 8.43 -14.14
C ARG A 25 7.94 8.29 -13.92
N THR A 26 7.50 7.48 -12.95
CA THR A 26 6.07 7.23 -12.71
C THR A 26 5.33 8.47 -12.20
N GLY A 27 6.03 9.38 -11.51
CA GLY A 27 5.39 10.57 -10.93
C GLY A 27 4.54 10.23 -9.69
N ALA A 28 3.38 10.86 -9.57
CA ALA A 28 2.47 10.68 -8.44
C ALA A 28 1.93 9.23 -8.37
N HIS A 29 1.99 8.63 -7.18
CA HIS A 29 1.53 7.27 -6.90
C HIS A 29 1.00 7.20 -5.46
N ALA A 30 0.18 6.20 -5.13
CA ALA A 30 -0.54 6.15 -3.84
C ALA A 30 0.35 6.29 -2.60
N ALA A 31 1.55 5.69 -2.63
CA ALA A 31 2.50 5.75 -1.52
C ALA A 31 3.32 7.06 -1.44
N ILE A 32 3.08 8.04 -2.31
CA ILE A 32 3.88 9.27 -2.36
C ILE A 32 3.68 10.13 -1.10
N GLU A 33 2.50 10.07 -0.50
CA GLU A 33 2.15 10.83 0.71
C GLU A 33 2.49 10.07 1.99
N GLY A 34 2.78 8.76 1.89
CA GLY A 34 3.14 7.93 3.03
C GLY A 34 2.58 6.51 2.95
N PRO A 35 2.74 5.73 4.04
CA PRO A 35 2.11 4.43 4.16
C PRO A 35 0.58 4.56 4.24
N PHE A 36 -0.10 3.55 3.73
CA PHE A 36 -1.55 3.39 3.81
C PHE A 36 -1.90 1.92 4.02
N VAL A 37 -3.14 1.66 4.43
CA VAL A 37 -3.68 0.31 4.62
C VAL A 37 -4.91 0.15 3.73
N LEU A 38 -4.99 -0.96 3.00
CA LEU A 38 -6.21 -1.37 2.31
C LEU A 38 -6.87 -2.48 3.14
N LEU A 39 -8.09 -2.21 3.59
CA LEU A 39 -8.94 -3.18 4.26
C LEU A 39 -9.85 -3.79 3.21
N CYS A 40 -9.58 -5.05 2.84
CA CYS A 40 -10.38 -5.75 1.85
C CYS A 40 -11.34 -6.74 2.52
N PHE A 41 -12.60 -6.73 2.12
CA PHE A 41 -13.65 -7.55 2.72
C PHE A 41 -14.15 -8.61 1.71
N PRO A 42 -14.31 -9.88 2.12
CA PRO A 42 -14.82 -10.92 1.23
C PRO A 42 -16.32 -10.78 0.93
N GLU A 43 -17.07 -10.04 1.76
CA GLU A 43 -18.50 -9.83 1.58
C GLU A 43 -18.79 -8.86 0.42
N GLU A 44 -19.58 -9.31 -0.55
CA GLU A 44 -19.92 -8.55 -1.78
C GLU A 44 -20.55 -7.16 -1.54
N HIS A 45 -21.13 -6.95 -0.35
CA HIS A 45 -21.80 -5.69 0.02
C HIS A 45 -20.96 -4.82 0.97
N ALA A 46 -19.79 -5.28 1.41
CA ALA A 46 -18.88 -4.50 2.22
C ALA A 46 -17.86 -3.81 1.30
N PRO A 47 -17.79 -2.47 1.28
CA PRO A 47 -16.79 -1.78 0.49
C PRO A 47 -15.40 -1.99 1.09
N ASP A 48 -14.42 -2.20 0.23
CA ASP A 48 -13.01 -2.09 0.61
C ASP A 48 -12.70 -0.65 1.05
N VAL A 49 -11.80 -0.51 2.02
CA VAL A 49 -11.48 0.81 2.63
C VAL A 49 -10.00 1.11 2.50
N ALA A 50 -9.67 2.27 1.95
CA ALA A 50 -8.34 2.86 2.05
C ALA A 50 -8.25 3.69 3.34
N TYR A 51 -7.29 3.32 4.20
CA TYR A 51 -7.00 3.99 5.46
C TYR A 51 -5.63 4.65 5.41
N VAL A 52 -5.59 5.93 5.79
CA VAL A 52 -4.35 6.71 5.92
C VAL A 52 -4.34 7.39 7.28
N GLU A 53 -3.33 7.07 8.09
CA GLU A 53 -3.09 7.75 9.36
C GLU A 53 -2.46 9.12 9.09
N GLY A 54 -3.11 10.18 9.58
CA GLY A 54 -2.70 11.56 9.33
C GLY A 54 -2.45 12.34 10.62
N ALA A 55 -1.45 13.24 10.59
CA ALA A 55 -1.14 14.08 11.75
C ALA A 55 -2.30 15.01 12.19
N MET A 56 -3.23 15.29 11.29
CA MET A 56 -4.42 16.12 11.53
C MET A 56 -5.71 15.30 11.64
N GLY A 57 -5.58 13.97 11.77
CA GLY A 57 -6.69 13.03 11.77
C GLY A 57 -6.57 12.01 10.66
N ASP A 58 -7.29 10.91 10.85
CA ASP A 58 -7.27 9.76 9.95
C ASP A 58 -8.24 9.96 8.78
N LEU A 59 -7.85 9.44 7.61
CA LEU A 59 -8.68 9.37 6.43
C LEU A 59 -9.15 7.94 6.20
N TYR A 60 -10.45 7.78 5.98
CA TYR A 60 -11.09 6.53 5.57
C TYR A 60 -11.82 6.81 4.25
N SER A 61 -11.46 6.10 3.19
CA SER A 61 -12.12 6.21 1.90
C SER A 61 -12.65 4.88 1.40
N GLU A 62 -13.93 4.89 1.03
CA GLU A 62 -14.65 3.78 0.40
C GLU A 62 -14.80 4.00 -1.13
N SER A 63 -14.17 5.05 -1.68
CA SER A 63 -14.21 5.31 -3.12
C SER A 63 -13.50 4.18 -3.87
N VAL A 64 -14.22 3.58 -4.83
CA VAL A 64 -13.66 2.53 -5.69
C VAL A 64 -12.44 3.05 -6.45
N GLU A 65 -12.49 4.30 -6.93
CA GLU A 65 -11.38 4.92 -7.65
C GLU A 65 -10.14 5.11 -6.78
N GLU A 66 -10.32 5.46 -5.50
CA GLU A 66 -9.21 5.66 -4.57
C GLU A 66 -8.63 4.33 -4.07
N VAL A 67 -9.48 3.32 -3.85
CA VAL A 67 -9.07 1.98 -3.40
C VAL A 67 -8.31 1.21 -4.49
N GLN A 68 -8.70 1.35 -5.76
CA GLN A 68 -8.11 0.58 -6.87
C GLN A 68 -6.89 1.23 -7.54
N ARG A 69 -6.34 2.32 -6.97
CA ARG A 69 -5.29 3.14 -7.58
C ARG A 69 -3.88 2.55 -7.56
#